data_AF-A0A8S9W7J6-F1
#
_entry.id   AF-A0A8S9W7J6-F1
#
_cell.length_a   1.000
_cell.length_b   1.000
_cell.length_c   1.000
_cell.angle_alpha   90.00
_cell.angle_beta   90.00
_cell.angle_gamma   90.00
#
_symmetry.space_group_name_H-M   'P 1'
#
loop_
_entity.id
_entity.type
_entity.pdbx_description
1 polymer ?
#
loop_
_entity_poly.entity_id
_entity_poly.type
_entity_poly.pdbx_seq_one_letter_code
_entity_poly.pdbx_strand_id
1 'polypeptide(L)'
;MKRFLITLYLLPDENTIQFVKQLPGLKEIEIDEDYGLIVISPKRNLYVVRVSGDIDPDKLMSIQPKVKGVHTDVKVVPTKFQENREE
;
A
#
# COMPACT_ATOMS: atom_id res chain seq x y z
N MET A 1 -3.16 15.50 4.90
CA MET A 1 -3.27 14.33 3.99
C MET A 1 -3.01 13.06 4.77
N LYS A 2 -3.77 11.99 4.50
CA LYS A 2 -3.58 10.68 5.15
C LYS A 2 -2.63 9.85 4.29
N ARG A 3 -1.88 8.95 4.93
CA ARG A 3 -0.98 7.99 4.28
C ARG A 3 -1.61 6.62 4.27
N PHE A 4 -1.48 5.93 3.14
CA PHE A 4 -2.05 4.62 2.91
C PHE A 4 -1.02 3.71 2.24
N LEU A 5 -1.20 2.41 2.47
CA LEU A 5 -0.55 1.32 1.76
C LEU A 5 -1.61 0.60 0.95
N ILE A 6 -1.38 0.49 -0.35
CA ILE A 6 -2.28 -0.22 -1.26
C ILE A 6 -1.59 -1.49 -1.72
N THR A 7 -2.23 -2.63 -1.51
CA THR A 7 -1.76 -3.92 -2.02
C THR A 7 -2.36 -4.15 -3.41
N LEU A 8 -1.51 -4.35 -4.39
CA LEU A 8 -1.84 -4.55 -5.79
C LEU A 8 -1.40 -5.96 -6.24
N TYR A 9 -2.19 -6.55 -7.12
CA TYR A 9 -1.81 -7.69 -7.93
C TYR A 9 -1.44 -7.18 -9.32
N LEU A 10 -0.15 -7.20 -9.67
CA LEU A 10 0.39 -6.62 -10.91
C LEU A 10 1.14 -7.68 -11.73
N LEU A 11 0.88 -7.74 -13.02
CA LEU A 11 1.67 -8.60 -13.90
C LEU A 11 3.13 -8.11 -14.01
N PRO A 12 4.07 -8.97 -14.42
CA PRO A 12 5.49 -8.61 -14.51
C PRO A 12 5.79 -7.40 -15.40
N ASP A 13 4.98 -7.14 -16.41
CA ASP A 13 5.08 -5.99 -17.33
C ASP A 13 4.37 -4.73 -16.81
N GLU A 14 3.57 -4.86 -15.75
CA GLU A 14 2.76 -3.80 -15.15
C GLU A 14 3.37 -3.25 -13.85
N ASN A 15 4.50 -3.81 -13.39
CA ASN A 15 5.11 -3.51 -12.09
C ASN A 15 5.95 -2.22 -12.07
N THR A 16 5.46 -1.17 -12.72
CA THR A 16 6.14 0.14 -12.77
C THR A 16 5.31 1.21 -12.08
N ILE A 17 5.98 2.22 -11.51
CA ILE A 17 5.30 3.37 -10.90
C ILE A 17 4.42 4.09 -11.94
N GLN A 18 4.90 4.19 -13.18
CA GLN A 18 4.22 4.85 -14.29
C GLN A 18 2.89 4.16 -14.61
N PHE A 19 2.88 2.83 -14.62
CA PHE A 19 1.64 2.06 -14.78
C PHE A 19 0.69 2.31 -13.60
N VAL A 20 1.20 2.22 -12.37
CA VAL A 20 0.38 2.40 -11.16
C VAL A 20 -0.24 3.80 -11.11
N LYS A 21 0.49 4.88 -11.48
CA LYS A 21 -0.04 6.25 -11.56
C LYS A 21 -1.20 6.40 -12.55
N GLN A 22 -1.28 5.54 -13.56
CA GLN A 22 -2.34 5.58 -14.56
C GLN A 22 -3.61 4.83 -14.12
N LEU A 23 -3.53 4.03 -13.06
CA LEU A 23 -4.67 3.26 -12.57
C LEU A 23 -5.81 4.20 -12.14
N PRO A 24 -7.07 3.89 -12.50
CA PRO A 24 -8.23 4.67 -12.10
C PRO A 24 -8.22 4.94 -10.58
N GLY A 25 -8.47 6.17 -10.17
CA GLY A 25 -8.45 6.61 -8.77
C GLY A 25 -7.12 6.51 -7.99
N LEU A 26 -6.02 6.13 -8.65
CA LEU A 26 -4.67 6.51 -8.22
C LEU A 26 -4.15 7.76 -8.96
N LYS A 27 -4.95 8.34 -9.87
CA LYS A 27 -4.57 9.54 -10.63
C LYS A 27 -4.46 10.81 -9.78
N GLU A 28 -5.20 10.87 -8.67
CA GLU A 28 -5.32 12.05 -7.81
C GLU A 28 -4.50 11.93 -6.53
N ILE A 29 -3.69 10.88 -6.40
CA ILE A 29 -2.89 10.62 -5.19
C ILE A 29 -1.41 10.77 -5.50
N GLU A 30 -0.66 11.21 -4.50
CA GLU A 30 0.79 11.28 -4.59
C GLU A 30 1.36 9.92 -4.20
N ILE A 31 2.16 9.33 -5.07
CA ILE A 31 2.91 8.10 -4.77
C ILE A 31 4.26 8.51 -4.18
N ASP A 32 4.62 7.91 -3.05
CA ASP A 32 5.94 8.09 -2.43
C ASP A 32 6.99 7.43 -3.34
N GLU A 33 7.85 8.23 -3.99
CA GLU A 33 8.86 7.70 -4.91
C GLU A 33 10.07 7.09 -4.19
N ASP A 34 10.33 7.51 -2.95
CA ASP A 34 11.43 7.01 -2.11
C ASP A 34 11.11 5.61 -1.55
N TYR A 35 9.84 5.38 -1.17
CA TYR A 35 9.36 4.09 -0.65
C TYR A 35 8.54 3.27 -1.65
N GLY A 36 8.21 3.85 -2.79
CA GLY A 36 7.94 3.20 -4.08
C GLY A 36 6.93 2.05 -4.13
N LEU A 37 7.05 1.30 -5.22
CA LEU A 37 6.38 0.02 -5.43
C LEU A 37 7.29 -1.10 -4.89
N ILE A 38 6.85 -1.81 -3.87
CA ILE A 38 7.60 -2.88 -3.21
C ILE A 38 7.01 -4.22 -3.60
N VAL A 39 7.86 -5.15 -4.08
CA VAL A 39 7.43 -6.53 -4.36
C VAL A 39 7.33 -7.31 -3.06
N ILE A 40 6.16 -7.88 -2.76
CA ILE A 40 5.95 -8.74 -1.59
C ILE A 40 6.10 -10.22 -1.97
N SER A 41 5.54 -10.61 -3.12
CA SER A 41 5.60 -11.99 -3.58
C SER A 41 5.69 -12.07 -5.11
N PRO A 42 6.86 -12.44 -5.67
CA PRO A 42 7.02 -12.63 -7.11
C PRO A 42 6.13 -13.76 -7.64
N LYS A 43 5.98 -14.86 -6.89
CA LYS A 43 5.14 -16.01 -7.28
C LYS A 43 3.66 -15.65 -7.42
N ARG A 44 3.19 -14.69 -6.62
CA ARG A 44 1.80 -14.25 -6.58
C ARG A 44 1.62 -12.86 -7.18
N ASN A 45 2.64 -12.28 -7.81
CA ASN A 45 2.52 -10.96 -8.41
C ASN A 45 1.97 -9.89 -7.45
N LEU A 46 2.32 -9.96 -6.17
CA LEU A 46 1.81 -9.07 -5.12
C LEU A 46 2.80 -7.96 -4.82
N TYR A 47 2.31 -6.72 -4.85
CA TYR A 47 3.08 -5.51 -4.64
C TYR A 47 2.36 -4.59 -3.65
N VAL A 48 3.12 -3.79 -2.91
CA VAL A 48 2.58 -2.70 -2.09
C VAL A 48 3.09 -1.38 -2.61
N VAL A 49 2.21 -0.38 -2.68
CA VAL A 49 2.55 0.99 -2.99
C VAL A 49 2.15 1.90 -1.83
N ARG A 50 3.04 2.80 -1.45
CA ARG A 50 2.76 3.84 -0.45
C ARG A 50 2.27 5.10 -1.13
N VAL A 51 1.16 5.63 -0.63
CA VAL A 51 0.49 6.79 -1.24
C VAL A 51 0.04 7.78 -0.17
N SER A 52 -0.04 9.05 -0.54
CA SER A 52 -0.63 10.13 0.25
C SER A 52 -1.75 10.83 -0.52
N GLY A 53 -2.85 11.09 0.18
CA GLY A 53 -4.00 11.75 -0.42
C GLY A 53 -5.22 11.75 0.49
N ASP A 54 -6.32 12.28 -0.02
CA ASP A 54 -7.64 12.01 0.52
C ASP A 54 -8.25 10.87 -0.28
N ILE A 55 -8.44 9.74 0.38
CA ILE A 55 -8.71 8.47 -0.27
C ILE A 55 -9.97 7.88 0.34
N ASP A 56 -10.91 7.50 -0.52
CA ASP A 56 -12.03 6.62 -0.19
C ASP A 56 -11.58 5.16 -0.39
N PRO A 57 -11.39 4.39 0.70
CA PRO A 57 -10.93 3.00 0.62
C PRO A 57 -11.90 2.10 -0.15
N ASP A 58 -13.21 2.34 -0.06
CA ASP A 58 -14.22 1.52 -0.74
C ASP A 58 -14.18 1.78 -2.25
N LYS A 59 -13.99 3.05 -2.63
CA LYS A 59 -13.76 3.42 -4.03
C LYS A 59 -12.47 2.80 -4.57
N LEU A 60 -11.38 2.77 -3.79
CA LEU A 60 -10.13 2.08 -4.17
C LEU A 60 -10.26 0.56 -4.27
N MET A 61 -10.98 -0.08 -3.36
CA MET A 61 -11.26 -1.51 -3.46
C MET A 61 -12.11 -1.80 -4.70
N SER A 62 -12.96 -0.85 -5.14
CA SER A 62 -13.76 -0.95 -6.36
C SER A 62 -12.97 -0.70 -7.66
N ILE A 63 -11.75 -0.17 -7.57
CA ILE A 63 -11.04 0.41 -8.72
C ILE A 63 -10.50 -0.62 -9.72
N GLN A 64 -10.28 -1.88 -9.31
CA GLN A 64 -10.07 -3.03 -10.20
C GLN A 64 -9.88 -4.31 -9.37
N PRO A 65 -10.02 -5.53 -9.94
CA PRO A 65 -9.67 -6.79 -9.26
C PRO A 65 -8.20 -6.89 -8.83
N LYS A 66 -7.36 -5.94 -9.26
CA LYS A 66 -5.95 -5.82 -8.90
C LYS A 66 -5.73 -5.26 -7.50
N VAL A 67 -6.62 -4.40 -6.97
CA VAL A 67 -6.50 -3.95 -5.58
C VAL A 67 -6.95 -5.08 -4.66
N LYS A 68 -6.03 -5.56 -3.81
CA LYS A 68 -6.30 -6.65 -2.85
C LYS A 68 -6.51 -6.16 -1.43
N GLY A 69 -6.11 -4.93 -1.12
CA GLY A 69 -6.30 -4.33 0.18
C GLY A 69 -5.81 -2.89 0.22
N VAL A 70 -6.46 -2.09 1.06
CA VAL A 70 -6.03 -0.73 1.41
C VAL A 70 -5.86 -0.69 2.92
N HIS A 71 -4.69 -0.28 3.36
CA HIS A 71 -4.33 -0.16 4.77
C HIS A 71 -3.95 1.29 5.05
N THR A 72 -4.44 1.87 6.14
CA THR A 72 -3.90 3.14 6.63
C THR A 72 -2.54 2.89 7.26
N ASP A 73 -1.67 3.91 7.30
CA ASP A 73 -0.40 3.83 8.03
C ASP A 73 -0.70 3.43 9.48
N VAL A 74 -0.41 2.17 9.83
CA VAL A 74 -0.61 1.68 11.20
C VAL A 74 0.52 2.29 12.01
N LYS A 75 0.20 3.21 12.92
CA LYS A 75 1.15 3.61 13.96
C LYS A 75 1.47 2.37 14.77
N VAL A 76 2.58 1.70 14.45
CA VAL A 76 3.19 0.71 15.33
C VAL A 76 3.75 1.50 16.51
N VAL A 77 2.92 1.69 17.53
CA VAL A 77 3.42 2.15 18.83
C VAL A 77 4.26 1.02 19.40
N PRO A 78 5.51 1.28 19.85
CA PRO A 78 6.29 0.27 20.52
C PRO A 78 5.48 -0.22 21.72
N THR A 79 5.10 -1.49 21.72
CA THR A 79 4.60 -2.13 22.93
C THR A 79 5.75 -2.01 23.92
N LYS A 80 5.56 -1.27 25.02
CA LYS A 80 6.52 -1.32 26.13
C LYS A 80 6.65 -2.80 26.48
N PHE A 81 7.83 -3.38 26.25
CA PHE A 81 8.16 -4.68 26.80
C PHE A 81 7.91 -4.58 28.30
N GLN A 82 6.82 -5.19 28.78
CA GLN A 82 6.67 -5.44 30.20
C GLN A 82 7.69 -6.51 30.54
N GLU A 83 8.87 -6.05 30.91
CA GLU A 83 9.87 -6.80 31.65
C GLU A 83 9.28 -7.04 33.05
N ASN A 84 8.30 -7.96 33.15
CA ASN A 84 7.91 -8.49 34.44
C ASN A 84 9.00 -9.49 34.83
N ARG A 85 9.93 -8.96 35.64
CA ARG A 85 10.86 -9.73 36.46
C ARG A 85 10.05 -10.73 37.29
N GLU A 86 10.36 -12.00 37.15
CA GLU A 86 10.05 -13.00 38.15
C GLU A 86 10.87 -12.65 39.39
N GLU A 87 10.17 -12.37 40.51
CA GLU A 87 10.69 -12.50 41.86
C GLU A 87 10.06 -13.73 42.51
#